data_AF-A0A4R4P8Z7-F1
#
_entry.id   AF-A0A4R4P8Z7-F1
#
_cell.length_a   1.000
_cell.length_b   1.000
_cell.length_c   1.000
_cell.angle_alpha   90.00
_cell.angle_beta   90.00
_cell.angle_gamma   90.00
#
_symmetry.space_group_name_H-M   'P 1'
#
loop_
_entity.id
_entity.type
_entity.pdbx_description
1 polymer ?
#
loop_
_entity_poly.entity_id
_entity_poly.type
_entity_poly.pdbx_seq_one_letter_code
_entity_poly.pdbx_strand_id
1 'polypeptide(L)'
;MTEANKLAALRRSAGHTQQSCVAEFALEAARLGIDATLTVRQLRMWERELPPPLPHPAQQVVLEANFGVPLTELGFVGSRTSAAPRALHRP
;
A
#
# COMPACT_ATOMS: atom_id res chain seq x y z
N MET A 1 22.02 4.96 3.53
CA MET A 1 21.14 3.77 3.62
C MET A 1 19.84 4.13 2.92
N THR A 2 19.65 3.64 1.69
CA THR A 2 18.36 3.76 1.01
C THR A 2 17.36 2.95 1.85
N GLU A 3 16.38 3.58 2.50
CA GLU A 3 15.38 2.85 3.29
C GLU A 3 14.76 1.79 2.38
N ALA A 4 15.06 0.51 2.64
CA ALA A 4 14.47 -0.58 1.91
C ALA A 4 12.95 -0.48 2.06
N ASN A 5 12.23 -0.68 0.96
CA ASN A 5 10.78 -0.53 0.95
C ASN A 5 10.13 -1.47 1.99
N LYS A 6 9.68 -0.90 3.12
CA LYS A 6 9.20 -1.63 4.31
C LYS A 6 8.02 -2.53 3.96
N LEU A 7 7.07 -2.01 3.18
CA LEU A 7 5.94 -2.79 2.65
C LEU A 7 6.39 -4.02 1.87
N ALA A 8 7.34 -3.87 0.93
CA ALA A 8 7.86 -4.99 0.17
C ALA A 8 8.64 -6.00 1.02
N ALA A 9 9.28 -5.56 2.10
CA ALA A 9 9.96 -6.44 3.06
C ALA A 9 8.94 -7.24 3.89
N LEU A 10 7.95 -6.56 4.47
CA LEU A 10 6.89 -7.18 5.28
C LEU A 10 6.08 -8.21 4.47
N ARG A 11 5.64 -7.84 3.26
CA ARG A 11 4.93 -8.77 2.37
C ARG A 11 5.73 -10.04 2.08
N ARG A 12 7.04 -9.90 1.81
CA ARG A 12 7.91 -11.06 1.56
C ARG A 12 8.12 -11.90 2.80
N SER A 13 8.26 -11.27 3.98
CA SER A 13 8.39 -11.99 5.26
C SER A 13 7.12 -12.76 5.63
N ALA A 14 5.94 -12.25 5.25
CA ALA A 14 4.66 -12.93 5.37
C ALA A 14 4.44 -14.03 4.30
N GLY A 15 5.43 -14.29 3.44
CA GLY A 15 5.33 -15.33 2.39
C GLY A 15 4.44 -14.96 1.21
N HIS A 16 4.01 -13.70 1.08
CA HIS A 16 3.11 -13.28 0.03
C HIS A 16 3.85 -12.82 -1.25
N THR A 17 3.32 -13.24 -2.40
CA THR A 17 3.54 -12.54 -3.68
C THR A 17 2.68 -11.26 -3.72
N GLN A 18 2.91 -10.38 -4.70
CA GLN A 18 2.03 -9.21 -4.88
C GLN A 18 0.58 -9.61 -5.21
N GLN A 19 0.39 -10.70 -5.97
CA GLN A 19 -0.94 -11.20 -6.32
C GLN A 19 -1.65 -11.78 -5.09
N SER A 20 -0.95 -12.63 -4.32
CA SER A 20 -1.54 -13.22 -3.11
C SER A 20 -1.82 -12.15 -2.04
N CYS A 21 -0.97 -11.13 -1.92
CA CYS A 21 -1.20 -10.02 -1.00
C CYS A 21 -2.47 -9.22 -1.34
N VAL A 22 -2.73 -9.02 -2.64
CA VAL A 22 -3.97 -8.36 -3.11
C VAL A 22 -5.20 -9.23 -2.86
N ALA A 23 -5.08 -10.56 -3.05
CA ALA A 23 -6.15 -11.48 -2.73
C ALA A 23 -6.45 -11.49 -1.23
N GLU A 24 -5.42 -11.55 -0.38
CA GLU A 24 -5.57 -11.52 1.07
C GLU A 24 -6.18 -10.20 1.55
N PHE A 25 -5.77 -9.08 0.95
CA PHE A 25 -6.39 -7.78 1.21
C PHE A 25 -7.90 -7.81 0.93
N ALA A 26 -8.34 -8.43 -0.17
CA ALA A 26 -9.77 -8.51 -0.49
C ALA A 26 -10.54 -9.40 0.49
N LEU A 27 -9.94 -10.52 0.92
CA LEU A 27 -10.52 -11.38 1.96
C LEU A 27 -10.65 -10.64 3.29
N GLU A 28 -9.61 -9.88 3.66
CA GLU A 28 -9.60 -9.12 4.91
C GLU A 28 -10.58 -7.94 4.88
N ALA A 29 -10.69 -7.24 3.74
CA ALA A 29 -11.70 -6.21 3.54
C ALA A 29 -13.12 -6.77 3.71
N ALA A 30 -13.39 -7.93 3.11
CA ALA A 30 -14.67 -8.63 3.26
C ALA A 30 -14.92 -9.08 4.71
N ARG A 31 -13.90 -9.61 5.40
CA ARG A 31 -13.98 -10.01 6.81
C ARG A 31 -14.32 -8.85 7.74
N LEU A 32 -13.81 -7.66 7.43
CA LEU A 32 -14.06 -6.43 8.19
C LEU A 32 -15.34 -5.69 7.77
N GLY A 33 -15.99 -6.09 6.68
CA GLY A 33 -17.14 -5.38 6.12
C GLY A 33 -16.78 -3.99 5.57
N ILE A 34 -15.55 -3.81 5.10
CA ILE A 34 -15.03 -2.54 4.58
C ILE A 34 -15.03 -2.58 3.05
N ASP A 35 -15.68 -1.61 2.41
CA ASP A 35 -15.60 -1.43 0.96
C ASP A 35 -14.25 -0.78 0.58
N ALA A 36 -13.24 -1.62 0.44
CA ALA A 36 -11.92 -1.23 -0.01
C ALA A 36 -11.38 -2.22 -1.05
N THR A 37 -10.72 -1.68 -2.07
CA THR A 37 -10.06 -2.46 -3.11
C THR A 37 -8.59 -2.10 -3.18
N LEU A 38 -7.76 -3.04 -3.62
CA LEU A 38 -6.34 -2.83 -3.88
C LEU A 38 -5.97 -3.56 -5.17
N THR A 39 -5.15 -2.94 -6.03
CA THR A 39 -4.66 -3.57 -7.25
C THR A 39 -3.18 -3.90 -7.15
N VAL A 40 -2.71 -4.90 -7.90
CA VAL A 40 -1.27 -5.25 -7.98
C VAL A 40 -0.45 -4.05 -8.47
N ARG A 41 -0.99 -3.23 -9.38
CA ARG A 41 -0.34 -2.02 -9.87
C ARG A 41 -0.14 -0.99 -8.75
N GLN A 42 -1.17 -0.76 -7.95
CA GLN A 42 -1.11 0.17 -6.83
C GLN A 42 -0.12 -0.32 -5.77
N LEU A 43 -0.15 -1.61 -5.44
CA LEU A 43 0.83 -2.22 -4.54
C LEU A 43 2.26 -2.07 -5.09
N ARG A 44 2.50 -2.35 -6.37
CA ARG A 44 3.81 -2.13 -7.03
C ARG A 44 4.28 -0.68 -6.97
N MET A 45 3.37 0.28 -7.11
CA MET A 45 3.69 1.71 -7.01
C MET A 45 4.16 2.04 -5.59
N TRP A 46 3.40 1.63 -4.57
CA TRP A 46 3.78 1.81 -3.16
C TRP A 46 5.10 1.10 -2.80
N GLU A 47 5.38 -0.04 -3.43
CA GLU A 47 6.65 -0.75 -3.25
C GLU A 47 7.86 -0.09 -3.94
N ARG A 48 7.63 0.89 -4.82
CA ARG A 48 8.69 1.59 -5.56
C ARG A 48 8.90 3.03 -5.07
N GLU A 49 7.85 3.70 -4.63
CA GLU A 49 7.89 5.09 -4.15
C GLU A 49 8.28 5.15 -2.66
N LEU A 50 9.13 6.11 -2.30
CA LEU A 50 9.63 6.30 -0.93
C LEU A 50 9.64 7.79 -0.57
N PRO A 51 8.82 8.25 0.41
CA PRO A 51 7.74 7.48 1.03
C PRO A 51 6.61 7.21 0.02
N PRO A 52 5.92 6.06 0.11
CA PRO A 52 4.73 5.83 -0.70
C PRO A 52 3.63 6.84 -0.36
N PRO A 53 2.77 7.22 -1.32
CA PRO A 53 1.62 8.08 -1.07
C PRO A 53 0.67 7.42 -0.06
N LEU A 54 0.10 8.22 0.84
CA LEU A 54 -0.78 7.72 1.89
C LEU A 54 -2.06 7.09 1.29
N PRO A 55 -2.43 5.83 1.64
CA PRO A 55 -3.63 5.16 1.14
C PRO A 55 -4.92 5.85 1.57
N HIS A 56 -6.06 5.49 0.95
CA HIS A 56 -7.37 5.91 1.45
C HIS A 56 -7.66 5.33 2.84
N PRO A 57 -8.39 6.03 3.73
CA PRO A 57 -8.63 5.57 5.10
C PRO A 57 -9.15 4.12 5.20
N ALA A 58 -10.06 3.72 4.32
CA ALA A 58 -10.56 2.34 4.27
C ALA A 58 -9.44 1.32 3.95
N GLN A 59 -8.54 1.65 3.02
CA GLN A 59 -7.37 0.82 2.71
C GLN A 59 -6.38 0.77 3.88
N GLN A 60 -6.23 1.86 4.63
CA GLN A 60 -5.33 1.90 5.79
C GLN A 60 -5.76 0.87 6.84
N VAL A 61 -7.05 0.86 7.20
CA VAL A 61 -7.60 -0.08 8.19
C VAL A 61 -7.39 -1.53 7.75
N VAL A 62 -7.67 -1.84 6.47
CA VAL A 62 -7.47 -3.20 5.95
C VAL A 62 -5.99 -3.57 5.90
N LEU A 63 -5.08 -2.65 5.53
CA LEU A 63 -3.64 -2.91 5.52
C LEU A 63 -3.11 -3.19 6.94
N GLU A 64 -3.49 -2.39 7.92
CA GLU A 64 -3.09 -2.59 9.31
C GLU A 64 -3.60 -3.93 9.85
N ALA A 65 -4.83 -4.31 9.52
CA ALA A 65 -5.38 -5.61 9.90
C ALA A 65 -4.69 -6.78 9.20
N ASN A 66 -4.42 -6.67 7.90
CA ASN A 66 -3.79 -7.73 7.09
C ASN A 66 -2.34 -7.99 7.53
N PHE A 67 -1.58 -6.95 7.88
CA PHE A 67 -0.18 -7.09 8.31
C PHE A 67 0.00 -7.15 9.84
N GLY A 68 -1.02 -6.82 10.61
CA GLY A 68 -0.97 -6.79 12.07
C GLY A 68 -0.05 -5.72 12.66
N VAL A 69 0.31 -4.69 11.88
CA VAL A 69 1.21 -3.60 12.30
C VAL A 69 0.64 -2.24 11.88
N PRO A 70 0.99 -1.15 12.58
CA PRO A 70 0.57 0.20 12.22
C PRO A 70 1.02 0.61 10.80
N LEU A 71 0.28 1.52 10.17
CA LEU A 71 0.56 2.00 8.82
C LEU A 71 1.95 2.65 8.68
N THR A 72 2.48 3.23 9.77
CA THR A 72 3.82 3.81 9.83
C THR A 72 4.92 2.75 9.73
N GLU A 73 4.71 1.55 10.27
CA GLU A 73 5.64 0.42 10.16
C GLU A 73 5.63 -0.19 8.75
N LEU A 74 4.51 -0.08 8.05
CA LEU A 74 4.41 -0.38 6.62
C LEU A 74 5.16 0.63 5.72
N GLY A 75 5.61 1.75 6.29
CA GLY A 75 6.39 2.77 5.61
C GLY A 75 5.56 3.93 5.05
N PHE A 76 4.26 3.99 5.31
CA PHE A 76 3.44 5.13 4.91
C PHE A 76 3.55 6.26 5.96
N VAL A 77 4.55 7.11 5.78
CA VAL A 77 4.80 8.29 6.63
C VAL A 77 4.58 9.62 5.89
N GLY A 78 4.20 9.55 4.61
CA GLY A 78 3.98 10.71 3.73
C GLY A 78 2.58 11.31 3.84
N SER A 79 2.36 12.42 3.11
CA SER A 79 1.03 12.97 2.93
C SER A 79 0.26 12.22 1.84
N ARG A 80 -1.08 12.36 1.81
CA ARG A 80 -1.87 11.93 0.65
C ARG A 80 -1.44 12.74 -0.56
N THR A 81 -0.73 12.13 -1.50
CA THR A 81 -0.55 12.75 -2.82
C THR A 81 -1.89 12.70 -3.54
N SER A 82 -2.65 13.81 -3.47
CA SER A 82 -3.63 14.08 -4.51
C SER A 82 -2.85 14.12 -5.82
N ALA A 83 -3.18 13.27 -6.78
CA ALA A 83 -2.62 13.36 -8.12
C ALA A 83 -3.06 14.71 -8.74
N ALA A 84 -2.33 15.78 -8.43
CA ALA A 84 -2.33 16.99 -9.22
C ALA A 84 -1.73 16.62 -10.59
N PRO A 85 -2.25 17.19 -11.70
CA PRO A 85 -1.90 16.74 -13.03
C PRO A 85 -0.39 16.91 -13.21
N ARG A 86 0.25 15.83 -13.66
CA ARG A 86 1.61 15.87 -14.18
C ARG A 86 1.58 16.85 -15.35
N ALA A 87 1.91 18.11 -15.06
CA ALA A 87 1.85 19.20 -15.99
C ALA A 87 2.71 18.86 -17.22
N LEU A 88 2.10 19.08 -18.39
CA LEU A 88 2.71 19.04 -19.70
C LEU A 88 4.10 19.70 -19.67
N HIS A 89 5.15 18.91 -19.89
CA HIS A 89 6.37 19.45 -20.46
C HIS A 89 6.34 19.13 -21.96
N ARG A 90 5.85 20.11 -22.72
CA ARG A 90 5.91 20.14 -24.18
C ARG A 90 7.14 20.97 -24.55
N PRO A 91 8.14 20.40 -25.26
CA PRO A 91 8.97 21.19 -26.15
C PRO A 91 8.19 21.56 -27.43
#